data_AF-A0A1Z1WFJ1-F1
#
_entry.id   AF-A0A1Z1WFJ1-F1
#
_cell.length_a   1.000
_cell.length_b   1.000
_cell.length_c   1.000
_cell.angle_alpha   90.00
_cell.angle_beta   90.00
_cell.angle_gamma   90.00
#
_symmetry.space_group_name_H-M   'P 1'
#
loop_
_entity.id
_entity.type
_entity.pdbx_description
1 polymer ?
#
loop_
_entity_poly.entity_id
_entity_poly.type
_entity_poly.pdbx_seq_one_letter_code
_entity_poly.pdbx_strand_id
1 'polypeptide(L)'
;MALELRQPDIINYLATTFEILWRLGTPMFPTAEPLPTTNGITPRQQAIAALLTEGLTDADIAARLGMNVRTARVHIAKLSAVLNSTSRAQLGYLIGKSGILDRASG
;
A
#
# COMPACT_ATOMS: atom_id res chain seq x y z
N MET A 1 36.58 15.47 -19.22
CA MET A 1 37.68 14.59 -19.63
C MET A 1 37.20 13.15 -19.52
N ALA A 2 37.44 12.33 -20.54
CA ALA A 2 37.12 10.91 -20.54
C ALA A 2 38.41 10.12 -20.81
N LEU A 3 38.59 9.00 -20.12
CA LEU A 3 39.72 8.09 -20.29
C LEU A 3 39.19 6.80 -20.92
N GLU A 4 39.80 6.37 -22.02
CA GLU A 4 39.49 5.10 -22.65
C GLU A 4 40.39 3.98 -22.11
N LEU A 5 39.80 2.89 -21.63
CA LEU A 5 40.49 1.71 -21.10
C LEU A 5 40.27 0.52 -22.04
N ARG A 6 41.36 -0.10 -22.50
CA ARG A 6 41.32 -1.26 -23.43
C ARG A 6 41.86 -2.56 -22.82
N GLN A 7 42.44 -2.52 -21.62
CA GLN A 7 42.99 -3.71 -20.97
C GLN A 7 41.86 -4.59 -20.41
N PRO A 8 41.75 -5.87 -20.81
CA PRO A 8 40.65 -6.75 -20.39
C PRO A 8 40.52 -6.93 -18.87
N ASP A 9 41.64 -7.00 -18.15
CA ASP A 9 41.63 -7.22 -16.70
C ASP A 9 40.99 -6.05 -15.93
N ILE A 10 41.31 -4.83 -16.35
CA ILE A 10 40.74 -3.62 -15.76
C ILE A 10 39.24 -3.54 -16.06
N ILE A 11 38.84 -3.87 -17.30
CA ILE A 11 37.43 -3.92 -17.69
C ILE A 11 36.67 -4.94 -16.83
N ASN A 12 37.22 -6.15 -16.66
CA ASN A 12 36.60 -7.21 -15.86
C ASN A 12 36.47 -6.82 -14.38
N TYR A 13 37.50 -6.18 -13.82
CA TYR A 13 37.45 -5.68 -12.45
C TYR A 13 36.38 -4.60 -12.29
N LEU A 14 36.32 -3.62 -13.20
CA LEU A 14 35.32 -2.56 -13.17
C LEU A 14 33.90 -3.09 -13.37
N ALA A 15 33.71 -4.04 -14.28
CA ALA A 15 32.42 -4.69 -14.51
C ALA A 15 31.97 -5.46 -13.27
N THR A 16 32.87 -6.23 -12.64
CA THR A 16 32.56 -6.99 -11.42
C THR A 16 32.24 -6.05 -10.25
N THR A 17 33.04 -5.00 -10.07
CA THR A 17 32.80 -3.99 -9.04
C THR A 17 31.47 -3.28 -9.28
N PHE A 18 31.16 -2.94 -10.53
CA PHE A 18 29.87 -2.37 -10.90
C PHE A 18 28.72 -3.31 -10.54
N GLU A 19 28.77 -4.59 -10.93
CA GLU A 19 27.71 -5.56 -10.63
C GLU A 19 27.47 -5.71 -9.11
N ILE A 20 28.55 -5.71 -8.32
CA ILE A 20 28.46 -5.74 -6.85
C ILE A 20 27.77 -4.48 -6.34
N LEU A 21 28.26 -3.30 -6.72
CA LEU A 21 27.71 -2.02 -6.26
C LEU A 21 26.26 -1.81 -6.73
N TRP A 22 25.94 -2.25 -7.95
CA TRP A 22 24.60 -2.20 -8.51
C TRP A 22 23.61 -3.05 -7.72
N ARG A 23 24.00 -4.26 -7.32
CA ARG A 23 23.17 -5.16 -6.49
C ARG A 23 23.01 -4.67 -5.05
N LEU A 24 24.02 -4.00 -4.51
CA LEU A 24 23.97 -3.41 -3.17
C LEU A 24 23.23 -2.07 -3.12
N GLY A 25 22.97 -1.46 -4.28
CA GLY A 25 22.25 -0.20 -4.37
C GLY A 25 20.82 -0.30 -3.84
N THR A 26 20.35 0.77 -3.18
CA THR A 26 18.94 0.89 -2.81
C THR A 26 18.10 1.09 -4.08
N PRO A 27 17.07 0.25 -4.34
CA PRO A 27 16.21 0.44 -5.50
C PRO A 27 15.53 1.81 -5.48
N MET A 28 15.59 2.57 -6.57
CA MET A 28 14.82 3.84 -6.68
C MET A 28 13.32 3.60 -6.67
N PHE A 29 12.88 2.45 -7.20
CA PHE A 29 11.51 1.97 -7.11
C PHE A 29 11.52 0.66 -6.36
N PRO A 30 11.55 0.68 -5.02
CA PRO A 30 11.42 -0.54 -4.26
C PRO A 30 10.11 -1.20 -4.68
N THR A 31 10.17 -2.48 -5.05
CA THR A 31 8.97 -3.30 -5.17
C THR A 31 8.24 -3.13 -3.86
N ALA A 32 7.04 -2.55 -3.87
CA ALA A 32 6.32 -2.27 -2.66
C ALA A 32 6.09 -3.60 -1.93
N GLU A 33 6.85 -3.82 -0.86
CA GLU A 33 6.57 -4.86 0.13
C GLU A 33 5.09 -4.69 0.49
N PRO A 34 4.26 -5.74 0.36
CA PRO A 34 2.87 -5.66 0.75
C PRO A 34 2.82 -5.15 2.19
N LEU A 35 2.17 -3.98 2.42
CA LEU A 35 2.03 -3.48 3.77
C LEU A 35 1.44 -4.60 4.64
N PRO A 36 1.97 -4.84 5.85
CA PRO A 36 1.44 -5.87 6.72
C PRO A 36 -0.07 -5.67 6.88
N THR A 37 -0.83 -6.71 6.51
CA THR A 37 -2.28 -6.70 6.62
C THR A 37 -2.69 -7.42 7.88
N THR A 38 -3.66 -6.87 8.61
CA THR A 38 -4.34 -7.62 9.68
C THR A 38 -5.57 -8.26 9.05
N ASN A 39 -5.60 -9.60 8.97
CA ASN A 39 -6.69 -10.36 8.32
C ASN A 39 -6.98 -9.93 6.87
N GLY A 40 -5.96 -9.57 6.08
CA GLY A 40 -6.14 -9.11 4.69
C GLY A 40 -6.62 -7.67 4.55
N ILE A 41 -6.75 -6.92 5.65
CA ILE A 41 -7.08 -5.49 5.66
C ILE A 41 -5.81 -4.66 5.90
N THR A 42 -5.56 -3.70 5.01
CA THR A 42 -4.45 -2.74 5.13
C THR A 42 -4.78 -1.62 6.13
N PRO A 43 -3.77 -0.92 6.69
CA PRO A 43 -4.00 0.24 7.56
C PRO A 43 -4.87 1.33 6.91
N ARG A 44 -4.69 1.55 5.61
CA ARG A 44 -5.52 2.50 4.86
C ARG A 44 -6.98 2.05 4.77
N GLN A 45 -7.23 0.76 4.60
CA GLN A 45 -8.59 0.21 4.64
C GLN A 45 -9.19 0.24 6.04
N GLN A 46 -8.39 0.07 7.11
CA GLN A 46 -8.86 0.27 8.49
C GLN A 46 -9.33 1.70 8.74
N ALA A 47 -8.55 2.70 8.31
CA ALA A 47 -8.95 4.11 8.42
C ALA A 47 -10.26 4.40 7.66
N ILE A 48 -10.42 3.84 6.46
CA ILE A 48 -11.67 3.94 5.69
C ILE A 48 -12.82 3.25 6.43
N ALA A 49 -12.59 2.07 7.01
CA ALA A 49 -13.60 1.32 7.74
C ALA A 49 -14.09 2.08 8.99
N ALA A 50 -13.20 2.75 9.72
CA ALA A 50 -13.58 3.60 10.86
C ALA A 50 -14.51 4.76 10.41
N LEU A 51 -14.14 5.47 9.35
CA LEU A 51 -14.95 6.57 8.84
C LEU A 51 -16.29 6.09 8.24
N LEU A 52 -16.33 4.88 7.68
CA LEU A 52 -17.59 4.26 7.24
C LEU A 52 -18.54 4.01 8.41
N THR A 53 -18.02 3.57 9.57
CA THR A 53 -18.84 3.35 10.77
C THR A 53 -19.36 4.66 11.40
N GLU A 54 -18.67 5.77 11.16
CA GLU A 54 -19.15 7.12 11.50
C GLU A 54 -20.22 7.65 10.53
N GLY A 55 -20.51 6.91 9.44
CA GLY A 55 -21.54 7.27 8.47
C GLY A 55 -21.10 8.27 7.39
N LEU A 56 -19.81 8.62 7.33
CA LEU A 56 -19.27 9.54 6.32
C LEU A 56 -19.49 9.02 4.91
N THR A 57 -19.69 9.89 3.92
CA THR A 57 -19.80 9.51 2.50
C THR A 57 -18.44 9.19 1.89
N ASP A 58 -18.40 8.57 0.70
CA ASP A 58 -17.13 8.32 -0.02
C ASP A 58 -16.35 9.62 -0.28
N ALA A 59 -17.06 10.74 -0.49
CA ALA A 59 -16.46 12.04 -0.73
C ALA A 59 -15.83 12.60 0.56
N ASP A 60 -16.52 12.49 1.69
CA ASP A 60 -16.00 12.94 2.99
C ASP A 60 -14.79 12.11 3.42
N ILE A 61 -14.85 10.79 3.21
CA ILE A 61 -13.73 9.87 3.47
C ILE A 61 -12.52 10.25 2.62
N ALA A 62 -12.73 10.48 1.33
CA ALA A 62 -11.66 10.85 0.40
C ALA A 62 -11.02 12.19 0.80
N ALA A 63 -11.83 13.19 1.14
CA ALA A 63 -11.35 14.50 1.60
C ALA A 63 -10.53 14.37 2.89
N ARG A 64 -11.04 13.63 3.89
CA ARG A 64 -10.39 13.48 5.19
C ARG A 64 -9.07 12.71 5.12
N LEU A 65 -8.93 11.80 4.16
CA LEU A 65 -7.70 11.02 3.94
C LEU A 65 -6.80 11.58 2.84
N GLY A 66 -7.10 12.76 2.30
CA GLY A 66 -6.29 13.42 1.28
C GLY A 66 -6.13 12.61 -0.01
N MET A 67 -7.18 11.90 -0.44
CA MET A 67 -7.15 11.07 -1.64
C MET A 67 -8.29 11.37 -2.61
N ASN A 68 -8.17 10.86 -3.84
CA ASN A 68 -9.25 10.95 -4.83
C ASN A 68 -10.43 10.04 -4.45
N VAL A 69 -11.67 10.51 -4.67
CA VAL A 69 -12.91 9.75 -4.43
C VAL A 69 -12.92 8.39 -5.14
N ARG A 70 -12.38 8.29 -6.37
CA ARG A 70 -12.24 7.03 -7.10
C ARG A 70 -11.34 6.05 -6.35
N THR A 71 -10.25 6.52 -5.75
CA THR A 71 -9.35 5.70 -4.94
C THR A 71 -10.05 5.21 -3.67
N ALA A 72 -10.78 6.09 -2.98
CA ALA A 72 -11.59 5.70 -1.82
C ALA A 72 -12.60 4.60 -2.19
N ARG A 73 -13.34 4.76 -3.29
CA ARG A 73 -14.29 3.76 -3.79
C ARG A 73 -13.66 2.41 -4.10
N VAL A 74 -12.45 2.38 -4.67
CA VAL A 74 -11.72 1.13 -4.92
C VAL A 74 -11.41 0.42 -3.59
N HIS A 75 -10.98 1.15 -2.57
CA HIS A 75 -10.73 0.57 -1.25
C HIS A 75 -12.02 0.09 -0.57
N ILE A 76 -13.12 0.84 -0.67
CA ILE A 76 -14.43 0.46 -0.14
C ILE A 76 -14.95 -0.81 -0.84
N ALA A 77 -14.83 -0.89 -2.16
CA ALA A 77 -15.23 -2.10 -2.91
C ALA A 77 -14.42 -3.33 -2.47
N LYS A 78 -13.11 -3.17 -2.22
CA LYS A 78 -12.28 -4.25 -1.65
C LYS A 78 -12.74 -4.64 -0.25
N LEU A 79 -13.10 -3.67 0.61
CA LEU A 79 -13.66 -3.95 1.93
C LEU A 79 -14.99 -4.72 1.83
N SER A 80 -15.89 -4.30 0.93
CA SER A 80 -17.13 -5.02 0.64
C SER A 80 -16.86 -6.46 0.20
N ALA A 81 -15.89 -6.67 -0.69
CA ALA A 81 -15.54 -8.01 -1.14
C ALA A 81 -14.97 -8.87 -0.01
N VAL A 82 -14.04 -8.35 0.79
CA VAL A 82 -13.44 -9.10 1.92
C VAL A 82 -14.48 -9.47 2.98
N LEU A 83 -15.42 -8.56 3.26
CA LEU A 83 -16.46 -8.78 4.26
C LEU A 83 -17.73 -9.43 3.68
N ASN A 84 -17.76 -9.78 2.39
CA ASN A 84 -18.93 -10.31 1.69
C ASN A 84 -20.19 -9.43 1.84
N SER A 85 -20.00 -8.12 1.73
CA SER A 85 -21.08 -7.13 1.81
C SER A 85 -21.62 -6.76 0.43
N THR A 86 -22.94 -6.63 0.32
CA THR A 86 -23.64 -6.21 -0.91
C THR A 86 -24.22 -4.79 -0.83
N SER A 87 -24.14 -4.12 0.32
CA SER A 87 -24.65 -2.76 0.50
C SER A 87 -23.84 -1.97 1.53
N ARG A 88 -23.87 -0.63 1.45
CA ARG A 88 -23.15 0.25 2.39
C ARG A 88 -23.58 0.03 3.85
N ALA A 89 -24.88 -0.06 4.09
CA ALA A 89 -25.40 -0.26 5.44
C ALA A 89 -24.94 -1.61 6.01
N GLN A 90 -25.03 -2.68 5.21
CA GLN A 90 -24.52 -3.99 5.60
C GLN A 90 -23.00 -3.96 5.83
N LEU A 91 -22.24 -3.23 5.01
CA LEU A 91 -20.79 -3.10 5.18
C LEU A 91 -20.44 -2.48 6.53
N GLY A 92 -21.10 -1.38 6.91
CA GLY A 92 -20.89 -0.73 8.21
C GLY A 92 -21.17 -1.69 9.37
N TYR A 93 -22.28 -2.44 9.30
CA TYR A 93 -22.60 -3.47 10.30
C TYR A 93 -21.54 -4.57 10.38
N LEU A 94 -21.08 -5.08 9.24
CA LEU A 94 -20.07 -6.14 9.18
C LEU A 94 -18.70 -5.68 9.68
N ILE A 95 -18.33 -4.41 9.43
CA ILE A 95 -17.11 -3.81 9.98
C ILE A 95 -17.15 -3.89 11.52
N GLY A 96 -18.24 -3.39 12.14
CA GLY A 96 -18.40 -3.43 13.60
C GLY A 96 -18.41 -4.86 14.17
N LYS A 97 -19.03 -5.81 13.46
CA LYS A 97 -19.06 -7.22 13.88
C LYS A 97 -17.72 -7.94 13.74
N SER A 98 -16.90 -7.55 12.76
CA SER A 98 -15.65 -8.26 12.41
C SER A 98 -14.49 -8.01 13.37
N GLY A 99 -14.59 -7.00 14.24
CA GLY A 99 -13.52 -6.60 15.17
C GLY A 99 -12.27 -6.01 14.50
N ILE A 100 -12.34 -5.68 13.19
CA ILE A 100 -11.17 -5.13 12.46
C ILE A 100 -10.73 -3.75 12.96
N LEU A 101 -11.58 -3.08 13.76
CA LEU A 101 -11.31 -1.78 14.37
C LEU A 101 -10.89 -1.89 15.84
N ASP A 102 -10.99 -3.06 16.49
CA ASP A 102 -10.81 -3.21 17.94
C ASP A 102 -9.37 -2.98 18.41
N ARG A 103 -8.39 -2.97 17.49
CA ARG A 103 -6.97 -2.68 17.77
C ARG A 103 -6.61 -1.21 17.55
N ALA A 104 -7.46 -0.40 16.91
CA ALA A 104 -7.13 0.99 16.53
C ALA A 104 -7.41 2.02 17.62
N SER A 105 -7.97 1.61 18.76
CA SER A 105 -8.35 2.48 19.89
C SER A 105 -7.40 2.38 21.10
N GLY A 106 -6.12 2.06 20.86
CA GLY A 106 -5.05 2.07 21.87
C GLY A 106 -4.11 3.26 21.71
#